data_AF-A0A376LHF1-F1
#
_entry.id   AF-A0A376LHF1-F1
#
_cell.length_a   1.000
_cell.length_b   1.000
_cell.length_c   1.000
_cell.angle_alpha   90.00
_cell.angle_beta   90.00
_cell.angle_gamma   90.00
#
_symmetry.space_group_name_H-M   'P 1'
#
loop_
_entity.id
_entity.type
_entity.pdbx_description
1 polymer ?
#
loop_
_entity_poly.entity_id
_entity_poly.type
_entity_poly.pdbx_seq_one_letter_code
_entity_poly.pdbx_strand_id
1 'polypeptide(L)'
;MRVVFSGIEIAGPFAGQMFAEWGAEVIWIENVAWADTIRVQPNYPQLSRRNLHALSLNIFKDEGREAFLKLMETTDIFIEASKGPAFARRGITDEVLWQHNPKLVIAHLSGFGQYGTEEYTNLPAITLSPKPLVVT
;
A
#
# COMPACT_ATOMS: atom_id res chain seq x y z
N MET A 1 -8.85 5.79 -14.77
CA MET A 1 -7.66 5.30 -14.05
C MET A 1 -8.12 4.87 -12.66
N ARG A 2 -7.85 3.62 -12.29
CA ARG A 2 -8.14 3.02 -10.99
C ARG A 2 -6.85 2.75 -10.23
N VAL A 3 -6.72 3.35 -9.06
CA VAL A 3 -5.58 3.17 -8.16
C VAL A 3 -6.07 2.49 -6.89
N VAL A 4 -5.31 1.53 -6.39
CA VAL A 4 -5.58 0.88 -5.11
C VAL A 4 -4.35 1.03 -4.24
N PHE A 5 -4.53 1.37 -2.96
CA PHE A 5 -3.41 1.38 -2.04
C PHE A 5 -3.67 0.61 -0.75
N SER A 6 -2.60 -0.01 -0.23
CA SER A 6 -2.55 -0.67 1.07
C SER A 6 -1.41 -0.08 1.90
N GLY A 7 -1.76 0.72 2.91
CA GLY A 7 -0.80 1.35 3.80
C GLY A 7 -1.52 2.20 4.83
N ILE A 8 -0.81 2.57 5.89
CA ILE A 8 -1.33 3.42 6.96
C ILE A 8 -0.51 4.70 7.06
N GLU A 9 -1.02 5.67 7.82
CA GLU A 9 -0.37 6.95 8.10
C GLU A 9 -0.16 7.81 6.83
N ILE A 10 1.08 8.14 6.49
CA ILE A 10 1.37 9.23 5.53
C ILE A 10 1.88 8.68 4.20
N ALA A 11 3.05 8.04 4.15
CA ALA A 11 3.80 7.87 2.90
C ALA A 11 3.05 7.12 1.79
N GLY A 12 2.52 5.92 2.09
CA GLY A 12 1.71 5.14 1.13
C GLY A 12 0.39 5.83 0.78
N PRO A 13 -0.45 6.17 1.79
CA PRO A 13 -1.73 6.81 1.53
C PRO A 13 -1.65 8.17 0.84
N PHE A 14 -0.61 8.98 1.10
CA PHE A 14 -0.38 10.24 0.40
C PHE A 14 -0.09 10.02 -1.09
N ALA A 15 0.73 9.03 -1.42
CA ALA A 15 1.00 8.68 -2.81
C ALA A 15 -0.29 8.29 -3.55
N GLY A 16 -1.13 7.45 -2.93
CA GLY A 16 -2.42 7.08 -3.50
C GLY A 16 -3.39 8.25 -3.60
N GLN A 17 -3.51 9.06 -2.54
CA GLN A 17 -4.46 10.16 -2.45
C GLN A 17 -4.17 11.27 -3.47
N MET A 18 -2.90 11.48 -3.85
CA MET A 18 -2.56 12.46 -4.89
C MET A 18 -3.20 12.12 -6.25
N PHE A 19 -3.38 10.84 -6.58
CA PHE A 19 -4.13 10.44 -7.77
C PHE A 19 -5.61 10.81 -7.66
N ALA A 20 -6.21 10.71 -6.47
CA ALA A 20 -7.59 11.08 -6.22
C ALA A 20 -7.80 12.60 -6.35
N GLU A 21 -6.82 13.40 -5.92
CA GLU A 21 -6.83 14.87 -6.12
C GLU A 21 -6.89 15.26 -7.60
N TRP A 22 -6.35 14.41 -8.49
CA TRP A 22 -6.36 14.62 -9.94
C TRP A 22 -7.45 13.82 -10.67
N GLY A 23 -8.46 13.32 -9.94
CA GLY A 23 -9.68 12.74 -10.52
C GLY A 23 -9.63 11.23 -10.80
N ALA A 24 -8.63 10.50 -10.30
CA ALA A 24 -8.63 9.05 -10.38
C ALA A 24 -9.65 8.42 -9.40
N GLU A 25 -10.13 7.22 -9.74
CA GLU A 25 -10.83 6.37 -8.78
C GLU A 25 -9.77 5.75 -7.87
N VAL A 26 -9.77 6.10 -6.58
CA VAL A 26 -8.77 5.59 -5.63
C VAL A 26 -9.43 4.83 -4.49
N ILE A 27 -9.05 3.55 -4.36
CA ILE A 27 -9.52 2.66 -3.30
C ILE A 27 -8.47 2.57 -2.21
N TRP A 28 -8.87 2.94 -1.00
CA TRP A 28 -8.09 2.83 0.23
C TRP A 28 -8.44 1.52 0.93
N ILE A 29 -7.47 0.60 0.99
CA ILE A 29 -7.63 -0.66 1.71
C ILE A 29 -7.27 -0.47 3.19
N GLU A 30 -8.18 -0.88 4.07
CA GLU A 30 -7.96 -0.97 5.51
C GLU A 30 -8.11 -2.41 6.01
N ASN A 31 -7.42 -2.74 7.10
CA ASN A 31 -7.62 -4.02 7.76
C ASN A 31 -8.97 -4.02 8.51
N VAL A 32 -9.63 -5.18 8.54
CA VAL A 32 -10.94 -5.35 9.20
C VAL A 32 -10.87 -5.15 10.71
N ALA A 33 -9.80 -5.64 11.36
CA ALA A 33 -9.62 -5.52 12.80
C ALA A 33 -8.94 -4.20 13.19
N TRP A 34 -8.17 -3.60 12.27
CA TRP A 34 -7.33 -2.45 12.54
C TRP A 34 -7.54 -1.39 11.45
N ALA A 35 -8.34 -0.38 11.77
CA ALA A 35 -8.45 0.79 10.91
C ALA A 35 -7.09 1.53 10.83
N ASP A 36 -6.89 2.32 9.79
CA ASP A 36 -5.70 3.15 9.66
C ASP A 36 -5.58 4.10 10.86
N THR A 37 -4.41 4.09 11.49
CA THR A 37 -4.12 4.87 12.70
C THR A 37 -4.21 6.38 12.45
N ILE A 38 -4.14 6.83 11.19
CA ILE A 38 -4.39 8.24 10.83
C ILE A 38 -5.76 8.71 11.33
N ARG A 39 -6.76 7.83 11.44
CA ARG A 39 -8.14 8.16 11.86
C ARG A 39 -8.24 8.71 13.28
N VAL A 40 -7.22 8.47 14.11
CA VAL A 40 -7.14 9.03 15.47
C VAL A 40 -6.86 10.54 15.44
N GLN A 41 -6.27 11.05 14.35
CA GLN A 41 -6.00 12.47 14.20
C GLN A 41 -7.30 13.26 13.99
N PRO A 42 -7.50 14.38 14.71
CA PRO A 42 -8.82 15.02 14.77
C PRO A 42 -9.28 15.60 13.43
N ASN A 43 -8.37 16.23 12.68
CA ASN A 43 -8.73 17.00 11.48
C ASN A 43 -7.95 16.60 10.22
N TYR A 44 -6.71 16.12 10.38
CA TYR A 44 -5.84 15.82 9.24
C TYR A 44 -6.43 14.81 8.24
N PRO A 45 -7.13 13.73 8.65
CA PRO A 45 -7.73 12.77 7.72
C PRO A 45 -8.82 13.37 6.84
N GLN A 46 -9.48 14.44 7.29
CA GLN A 46 -10.49 15.15 6.48
C GLN A 46 -9.87 15.73 5.21
N LEU A 47 -8.58 16.10 5.27
CA LEU A 47 -7.80 16.50 4.11
C LEU A 47 -7.16 15.27 3.45
N SER A 48 -6.39 14.49 4.20
CA SER A 48 -5.50 13.46 3.63
C SER A 48 -6.19 12.18 3.18
N ARG A 49 -7.53 12.07 3.34
CA ARG A 49 -8.34 10.94 2.87
C ARG A 49 -9.58 11.38 2.07
N ARG A 50 -9.70 12.66 1.71
CA ARG A 50 -10.79 13.11 0.83
C ARG A 50 -10.68 12.48 -0.57
N ASN A 51 -11.80 12.39 -1.26
CA ASN A 51 -11.96 11.80 -2.60
C ASN A 51 -11.65 10.29 -2.70
N LEU A 52 -11.43 9.60 -1.58
CA LEU A 52 -11.13 8.18 -1.55
C LEU A 52 -12.39 7.32 -1.37
N HIS A 53 -12.37 6.13 -1.96
CA HIS A 53 -13.32 5.05 -1.67
C HIS A 53 -12.68 4.10 -0.65
N ALA A 54 -13.29 3.92 0.52
CA ALA A 54 -12.75 3.04 1.55
C ALA A 54 -13.23 1.58 1.36
N LEU A 55 -12.31 0.63 1.44
CA LEU A 55 -12.56 -0.81 1.41
C LEU A 55 -11.88 -1.45 2.63
N SER A 56 -12.67 -2.03 3.54
CA SER A 56 -12.12 -2.81 4.65
C SER A 56 -12.09 -4.29 4.27
N LEU A 57 -10.88 -4.87 4.18
CA LEU A 57 -10.69 -6.25 3.73
C LEU A 57 -9.40 -6.85 4.29
N ASN A 58 -9.45 -8.11 4.71
CA ASN A 58 -8.24 -8.87 5.02
C ASN A 58 -7.67 -9.51 3.74
N ILE A 59 -6.80 -8.79 3.05
CA ILE A 59 -6.30 -9.15 1.72
C ILE A 59 -5.35 -10.37 1.68
N PHE A 60 -5.02 -10.97 2.83
CA PHE A 60 -4.03 -12.04 2.93
C PHE A 60 -4.62 -13.37 3.39
N LYS A 61 -5.95 -13.47 3.59
CA LYS A 61 -6.60 -14.66 4.12
C LYS A 61 -7.80 -15.05 3.27
N ASP A 62 -7.85 -16.33 2.90
CA ASP A 62 -8.99 -17.02 2.29
C ASP A 62 -9.72 -16.18 1.23
N GLU A 63 -11.03 -15.95 1.38
CA GLU A 63 -11.87 -15.20 0.44
C GLU A 63 -11.45 -13.73 0.32
N GLY A 64 -10.84 -13.16 1.36
CA GLY A 64 -10.32 -11.80 1.33
C GLY A 64 -9.12 -11.66 0.39
N ARG A 65 -8.27 -12.69 0.30
CA ARG A 65 -7.18 -12.75 -0.68
C ARG A 65 -7.74 -12.90 -2.10
N GLU A 66 -8.72 -13.76 -2.29
CA GLU A 66 -9.38 -13.94 -3.59
C GLU A 66 -10.03 -12.65 -4.09
N ALA A 67 -10.78 -11.96 -3.22
CA ALA A 67 -11.41 -10.68 -3.54
C ALA A 67 -10.38 -9.59 -3.86
N PHE A 68 -9.26 -9.54 -3.13
CA PHE A 68 -8.17 -8.62 -3.43
C PHE A 68 -7.55 -8.88 -4.80
N LEU A 69 -7.21 -10.13 -5.11
CA LEU A 69 -6.63 -10.48 -6.41
C LEU A 69 -7.62 -10.23 -7.55
N LYS A 70 -8.92 -10.46 -7.31
CA LYS A 70 -9.99 -10.12 -8.26
C LYS A 70 -10.07 -8.62 -8.52
N LEU A 71 -9.90 -7.79 -7.49
CA LEU A 71 -9.81 -6.34 -7.65
C LEU A 71 -8.62 -5.94 -8.54
N MET A 72 -7.46 -6.60 -8.37
CA MET A 72 -6.24 -6.31 -9.13
C MET A 72 -6.38 -6.53 -10.64
N GLU A 73 -7.27 -7.43 -11.08
CA GLU A 73 -7.58 -7.66 -12.51
C GLU A 73 -8.00 -6.39 -13.26
N THR A 74 -8.55 -5.40 -12.56
CA THR A 74 -9.04 -4.14 -13.14
C THR A 74 -8.36 -2.89 -12.59
N THR A 75 -7.33 -3.06 -11.77
CA THR A 75 -6.56 -1.96 -11.18
C THR A 75 -5.42 -1.56 -12.11
N ASP A 76 -5.24 -0.26 -12.35
CA ASP A 76 -4.11 0.23 -13.16
C ASP A 76 -2.82 0.32 -12.33
N ILE A 77 -2.93 0.79 -11.08
CA ILE A 77 -1.79 1.01 -10.18
C ILE A 77 -2.11 0.46 -8.79
N PHE A 78 -1.24 -0.39 -8.25
CA PHE A 78 -1.26 -0.83 -6.87
C PHE A 78 -0.08 -0.24 -6.10
N ILE A 79 -0.38 0.47 -5.01
CA ILE A 79 0.63 1.09 -4.13
C ILE A 79 0.58 0.40 -2.78
N GLU A 80 1.71 -0.10 -2.29
CA GLU A 80 1.77 -0.68 -0.96
C GLU A 80 2.92 -0.09 -0.14
N ALA A 81 2.67 0.11 1.16
CA ALA A 81 3.69 0.54 2.09
C ALA A 81 3.91 -0.53 3.17
N SER A 82 5.09 -1.14 3.18
CA SER A 82 5.42 -2.23 4.10
C SER A 82 6.91 -2.32 4.46
N LYS A 83 7.24 -3.26 5.36
CA LYS A 83 8.61 -3.50 5.82
C LYS A 83 9.33 -4.43 4.85
N GLY A 84 10.06 -3.84 3.90
CA GLY A 84 10.74 -4.58 2.83
C GLY A 84 9.75 -5.43 2.03
N PRO A 85 10.09 -6.67 1.63
CA PRO A 85 9.24 -7.53 0.80
C PRO A 85 8.18 -8.27 1.62
N ALA A 86 7.40 -7.53 2.41
CA ALA A 86 6.41 -8.12 3.32
C ALA A 86 5.24 -8.77 2.58
N PHE A 87 4.80 -8.21 1.45
CA PHE A 87 3.77 -8.79 0.59
C PHE A 87 4.21 -10.16 0.04
N ALA A 88 5.44 -10.24 -0.49
CA ALA A 88 6.01 -11.47 -0.98
C ALA A 88 6.12 -12.54 0.12
N ARG A 89 6.59 -12.18 1.32
CA ARG A 89 6.62 -13.10 2.49
C ARG A 89 5.25 -13.64 2.89
N ARG A 90 4.16 -12.95 2.52
CA ARG A 90 2.78 -13.34 2.79
C ARG A 90 2.10 -13.97 1.56
N GLY A 91 2.86 -14.34 0.54
CA GLY A 91 2.37 -15.05 -0.64
C GLY A 91 1.67 -14.18 -1.68
N ILE A 92 1.86 -12.86 -1.64
CA ILE A 92 1.45 -11.95 -2.71
C ILE A 92 2.73 -11.37 -3.30
N THR A 93 3.34 -12.09 -4.23
CA THR A 93 4.51 -11.61 -4.99
C THR A 93 4.05 -10.83 -6.22
N ASP A 94 4.98 -10.14 -6.87
CA ASP A 94 4.69 -9.40 -8.10
C ASP A 94 4.22 -10.36 -9.21
N GLU A 95 4.79 -11.56 -9.27
CA GLU A 95 4.35 -12.59 -10.21
C GLU A 95 2.90 -13.02 -9.95
N VAL A 96 2.49 -13.15 -8.69
CA VAL A 96 1.09 -13.44 -8.34
C VAL A 96 0.18 -12.30 -8.80
N LEU A 97 0.58 -11.04 -8.56
CA LEU A 97 -0.20 -9.88 -9.00
C LEU A 97 -0.30 -9.81 -10.55
N TRP A 98 0.81 -10.04 -11.25
CA TRP A 98 0.85 -10.02 -12.72
C TRP A 98 0.15 -11.21 -13.39
N GLN A 99 0.02 -12.35 -12.70
CA GLN A 99 -0.85 -13.45 -13.16
C GLN A 99 -2.32 -13.00 -13.30
N HIS A 100 -2.78 -12.11 -12.41
CA HIS A 100 -4.13 -11.55 -12.47
C HIS A 100 -4.21 -10.32 -13.40
N ASN A 101 -3.15 -9.51 -13.44
CA ASN A 101 -3.09 -8.35 -14.32
C ASN A 101 -1.67 -8.04 -14.80
N PRO A 102 -1.28 -8.46 -16.02
CA PRO A 102 0.06 -8.23 -16.54
C PRO A 102 0.35 -6.77 -16.92
N LYS A 103 -0.66 -5.88 -16.85
CA LYS A 103 -0.51 -4.44 -17.08
C LYS A 103 -0.38 -3.65 -15.77
N LEU A 104 -0.50 -4.32 -14.61
CA LEU A 104 -0.49 -3.67 -13.31
C LEU A 104 0.86 -3.00 -13.03
N VAL A 105 0.83 -1.71 -12.72
CA VAL A 105 1.97 -1.01 -12.15
C VAL A 105 1.96 -1.24 -10.64
N ILE A 106 3.05 -1.78 -10.10
CA ILE A 106 3.20 -2.08 -8.67
C ILE A 106 4.25 -1.12 -8.09
N ALA A 107 3.88 -0.41 -7.03
CA ALA A 107 4.76 0.50 -6.31
C ALA A 107 4.94 0.04 -4.87
N HIS A 108 6.14 -0.47 -4.57
CA HIS A 108 6.53 -0.85 -3.22
C HIS A 108 7.21 0.31 -2.50
N LEU A 109 6.62 0.76 -1.40
CA LEU A 109 7.14 1.83 -0.56
C LEU A 109 7.64 1.23 0.75
N SER A 110 8.94 1.37 1.01
CA SER A 110 9.59 0.85 2.20
C SER A 110 10.75 1.77 2.59
N GLY A 111 11.14 1.78 3.86
CA GLY A 111 12.23 2.67 4.30
C GLY A 111 13.62 2.25 3.87
N PHE A 112 13.84 0.95 3.67
CA PHE A 112 15.16 0.36 3.40
C PHE A 112 15.20 -0.43 2.08
N GLY A 113 14.19 -0.27 1.22
CA GLY A 113 14.09 -0.97 -0.05
C GLY A 113 13.53 -2.40 0.07
N GLN A 114 13.30 -3.02 -1.10
CA GLN A 114 12.77 -4.40 -1.21
C GLN A 114 13.85 -5.47 -1.11
N TYR A 115 15.11 -5.09 -1.29
CA TYR A 115 16.28 -5.96 -1.18
C TYR A 115 17.42 -5.21 -0.50
N GLY A 116 18.38 -5.95 0.05
CA GLY A 116 19.47 -5.39 0.85
C GLY A 116 19.97 -6.43 1.85
N THR A 117 20.57 -5.95 2.95
CA THR A 117 21.05 -6.80 4.03
C THR A 117 19.90 -7.19 4.97
N GLU A 118 19.99 -8.39 5.56
CA GLU A 118 18.96 -8.88 6.49
C GLU A 118 18.77 -7.95 7.71
N GLU A 119 19.85 -7.28 8.12
CA GLU A 119 19.85 -6.32 9.23
C GLU A 119 18.90 -5.13 8.98
N TYR A 120 18.83 -4.61 7.75
CA TYR A 120 18.11 -3.36 7.45
C TYR A 120 16.80 -3.55 6.68
N THR A 121 16.75 -4.47 5.71
CA THR A 121 15.64 -4.55 4.73
C THR A 121 14.27 -4.72 5.39
N ASN A 122 14.19 -5.38 6.55
CA ASN A 122 12.92 -5.67 7.22
C ASN A 122 12.60 -4.73 8.40
N LEU A 123 13.41 -3.68 8.61
CA LEU A 123 13.18 -2.73 9.69
C LEU A 123 11.94 -1.85 9.43
N PRO A 124 11.19 -1.49 10.50
CA PRO A 124 10.18 -0.46 10.40
C PRO A 124 10.84 0.90 10.07
N ALA A 125 10.17 1.69 9.24
CA ALA A 125 10.59 3.05 8.95
C ALA A 125 9.49 4.04 9.33
N ILE A 126 9.90 5.08 10.03
CA ILE A 126 9.11 6.26 10.35
C ILE A 126 9.91 7.49 9.89
N THR A 127 9.28 8.67 9.83
CA THR A 127 9.94 9.89 9.36
C THR A 127 11.24 10.23 10.12
N LEU A 128 11.32 9.87 11.40
CA LEU A 128 12.50 10.08 12.26
C LEU A 128 13.51 8.93 12.22
N SER A 129 13.24 7.84 11.48
CA SER A 129 14.21 6.76 11.31
C SER A 129 15.47 7.31 10.64
N PRO A 130 16.66 6.85 11.04
CA PRO A 130 17.89 7.23 10.36
C PRO A 130 17.76 6.89 8.88
N LYS A 131 17.88 7.89 8.02
CA LYS A 131 17.88 7.69 6.57
C LYS A 131 19.13 6.86 6.26
N PRO A 132 19.01 5.66 5.67
CA PRO A 132 20.19 4.97 5.19
C PRO A 132 20.90 5.88 4.19
N LEU A 133 22.22 6.02 4.32
CA LEU A 133 23.09 6.63 3.32
C LEU A 133 23.10 5.70 2.09
N VAL A 134 22.00 5.67 1.34
CA VAL A 134 21.95 5.07 0.02
C VAL A 134 21.35 6.14 -0.89
N VAL A 135 22.27 6.94 -1.43
CA VAL A 135 22.03 7.70 -2.66
C VAL A 135 21.79 6.65 -3.75
N THR A 136 20.73 6.87 -4.53
CA THR A 136 20.35 6.15 -5.75
C THR A 136 21.53 5.68 -6.59
#